data_AF-A0A672RTL2-F1
#
_entry.id   AF-A0A672RTL2-F1
#
_cell.length_a   1.000
_cell.length_b   1.000
_cell.length_c   1.000
_cell.angle_alpha   90.00
_cell.angle_beta   90.00
_cell.angle_gamma   90.00
#
_symmetry.space_group_name_H-M   'P 1'
#
loop_
_entity.id
_entity.type
_entity.pdbx_description
1 polymer ?
#
loop_
_entity_poly.entity_id
_entity_poly.type
_entity_poly.pdbx_seq_one_letter_code
_entity_poly.pdbx_strand_id
1 'polypeptide(L)' 'MLKICQNTLATPWQPSGHYKHCIQPKERGMRFRYECEGRSAGSILGACSTDSSKTLPAIEVSQRKKVLDGC' A
#
# COMPACT_ATOMS: atom_id res chain seq x y z
N MET A 1 -46.51 2.34 -15.16
CA MET A 1 -45.70 1.47 -14.28
C MET A 1 -44.30 1.36 -14.89
N LEU A 2 -43.44 2.34 -14.61
CA LEU A 2 -42.07 2.36 -15.12
C LEU A 2 -41.27 1.29 -14.36
N LYS A 3 -40.76 0.27 -15.05
CA LYS A 3 -39.82 -0.67 -14.47
C LYS A 3 -38.49 0.05 -14.26
N ILE A 4 -38.09 0.18 -13.01
CA ILE A 4 -36.79 0.67 -12.58
C ILE A 4 -35.72 -0.16 -13.29
N CYS A 5 -34.82 0.51 -14.02
CA CYS A 5 -33.63 -0.07 -14.60
C CYS A 5 -32.74 -0.57 -13.45
N GLN A 6 -32.75 -1.88 -13.21
CA GLN A 6 -31.91 -2.46 -12.18
C GLN A 6 -30.47 -2.58 -12.68
N ASN A 7 -29.60 -1.97 -11.89
CA ASN A 7 -28.25 -2.41 -11.56
C ASN A 7 -27.16 -2.04 -12.57
N THR A 8 -26.68 -0.81 -12.40
CA THR A 8 -25.28 -0.46 -12.57
C THR A 8 -24.43 -1.51 -11.84
N LEU A 9 -23.79 -2.41 -12.58
CA LEU A 9 -22.76 -3.30 -12.05
C LEU A 9 -21.58 -2.41 -11.62
N ALA A 10 -21.64 -1.91 -10.38
CA ALA A 10 -20.50 -1.34 -9.71
C ALA A 10 -19.47 -2.47 -9.57
N THR A 11 -18.53 -2.54 -10.51
CA THR A 11 -17.32 -3.32 -10.32
C THR A 11 -16.68 -2.79 -9.03
N PRO A 12 -16.41 -3.64 -8.01
CA PRO A 12 -15.63 -3.19 -6.88
C PRO A 12 -14.34 -2.63 -7.44
N TRP A 13 -13.90 -1.46 -6.96
CA TRP A 13 -12.64 -0.87 -7.38
C TRP A 13 -11.52 -1.89 -7.14
N GLN A 14 -11.12 -2.61 -8.18
CA GLN A 14 -10.04 -3.58 -8.10
C GLN A 14 -8.77 -2.83 -8.48
N PRO A 15 -7.81 -2.63 -7.56
CA PRO A 15 -6.49 -2.19 -7.96
C PRO A 15 -6.00 -3.19 -9.01
N SER A 16 -5.76 -2.71 -10.24
CA SER A 16 -5.40 -3.57 -11.37
C SER A 16 -4.01 -4.20 -11.22
N GLY A 17 -3.25 -3.79 -10.20
CA GLY A 17 -1.95 -4.33 -9.83
C GLY A 17 -2.03 -5.35 -8.69
N HIS A 18 -1.30 -6.44 -8.83
CA HIS A 18 -1.02 -7.37 -7.74
C HIS A 18 0.30 -6.98 -7.09
N TYR A 19 0.39 -6.97 -5.77
CA TYR A 19 1.66 -6.72 -5.08
C TYR A 19 2.53 -7.98 -5.12
N LYS A 20 3.82 -7.87 -5.49
CA LYS A 20 4.71 -9.05 -5.59
C LYS A 20 5.55 -9.26 -4.35
N HIS A 21 6.14 -8.19 -3.85
CA HIS A 21 7.09 -8.24 -2.76
C HIS A 21 6.87 -7.04 -1.84
N CYS A 22 6.62 -7.32 -0.56
CA CYS A 22 6.39 -6.29 0.44
C CYS A 22 7.36 -6.51 1.60
N ILE A 23 8.25 -5.54 1.84
CA ILE A 23 8.97 -5.45 3.10
C ILE A 23 8.00 -4.85 4.11
N GLN A 24 7.50 -5.70 5.00
CA GLN A 24 6.57 -5.28 6.05
C GLN A 24 7.26 -4.35 7.06
N PRO A 25 6.52 -3.45 7.72
CA PRO A 25 7.08 -2.66 8.83
C PRO A 25 7.48 -3.58 9.99
N LYS A 26 8.48 -3.13 10.77
CA LYS A 26 8.90 -3.81 11.99
C LYS A 26 7.76 -3.84 12.99
N GLU A 27 7.45 -5.01 13.51
CA GLU A 27 6.27 -5.23 14.37
C GLU A 27 6.32 -4.39 15.66
N ARG A 28 7.52 -4.21 16.22
CA ARG A 28 7.73 -3.61 17.56
C ARG A 28 8.96 -2.73 17.61
N GLY A 29 9.05 -1.93 18.67
CA GLY A 29 10.18 -1.05 18.95
C GLY A 29 10.04 0.36 18.39
N MET A 30 8.92 0.65 17.71
CA MET A 30 8.54 2.01 17.35
C MET A 30 7.61 2.59 18.41
N ARG A 31 7.65 3.91 18.59
CA ARG A 31 6.78 4.65 19.50
C ARG A 31 6.00 5.69 18.69
N PHE A 32 4.68 5.69 18.81
CA PHE A 32 3.87 6.81 18.33
C PHE A 32 4.19 8.06 19.15
N ARG A 33 4.17 9.22 18.49
CA ARG A 33 4.54 10.50 19.11
C ARG A 33 3.40 11.49 18.99
N TYR A 34 3.26 12.34 19.99
CA TYR A 34 2.33 13.47 19.96
C TYR A 34 2.89 14.61 19.12
N GLU A 35 2.00 15.39 18.53
CA GLU A 35 2.36 16.57 17.75
C GLU A 35 3.16 17.59 18.57
N CYS A 36 2.84 17.75 19.86
CA CYS A 36 3.51 18.69 20.77
C CYS A 36 4.97 18.33 21.10
N GLU A 37 5.48 17.15 20.72
CA GLU A 37 6.89 16.78 20.93
C GLU A 37 7.87 17.57 20.02
N GLY A 38 7.37 18.26 18.99
CA GLY A 38 8.14 19.26 18.22
C GLY A 38 9.32 18.71 17.43
N ARG A 39 9.38 17.39 17.18
CA ARG A 39 10.43 16.72 16.39
C ARG A 39 9.78 15.80 15.35
N SER A 40 10.39 15.70 14.17
CA SER A 40 9.99 14.67 13.21
C SER A 40 10.16 13.28 13.83
N ALA A 41 9.23 12.36 13.58
CA ALA A 41 9.12 11.10 14.32
C ALA A 41 10.21 10.06 14.02
N GLY A 42 11.11 10.35 13.07
CA GLY A 42 11.98 9.35 12.45
C GLY A 42 11.23 8.44 11.47
N SER A 43 11.95 7.58 10.76
CA SER A 43 11.37 6.63 9.80
C SER A 43 10.96 5.32 10.47
N ILE A 44 9.83 4.75 10.04
CA ILE A 44 9.46 3.37 10.37
C ILE A 44 10.47 2.43 9.68
N LEU A 45 10.93 1.41 10.39
CA LEU A 45 11.88 0.43 9.87
C LEU A 45 11.14 -0.78 9.28
N GLY A 46 11.78 -1.49 8.37
CA GLY A 46 11.32 -2.77 7.84
C GLY A 46 11.54 -3.93 8.80
N ALA A 47 10.81 -5.03 8.60
CA ALA A 47 10.81 -6.21 9.46
C ALA A 47 12.20 -6.86 9.62
N CYS A 48 13.01 -6.84 8.55
CA CYS A 48 14.37 -7.40 8.56
C CYS A 48 15.45 -6.41 9.05
N SER A 49 15.06 -5.23 9.53
CA SER A 49 16.00 -4.19 9.95
C SER A 49 16.72 -4.57 11.25
N THR A 50 18.04 -4.55 11.20
CA THR A 50 18.96 -4.81 12.34
C THR A 50 19.61 -3.51 12.82
N ASP A 51 20.38 -3.59 13.90
CA ASP A 51 21.09 -2.42 14.44
C ASP A 51 22.15 -1.88 13.46
N SER A 52 22.85 -2.79 12.77
CA SER A 52 23.88 -2.46 11.79
C SER A 52 23.36 -2.22 10.38
N SER A 53 22.17 -2.72 10.03
CA SER A 53 21.58 -2.58 8.70
C SER A 53 20.12 -2.16 8.79
N LYS A 54 19.87 -0.89 8.46
CA LYS A 54 18.53 -0.31 8.49
C LYS A 54 17.85 -0.49 7.15
N THR A 55 16.73 -1.21 7.14
CA THR A 55 15.84 -1.33 5.98
C THR A 55 14.57 -0.52 6.23
N LEU A 56 13.94 -0.02 5.16
CA LEU A 56 12.66 0.68 5.21
C LEU A 56 11.52 -0.24 4.73
N PRO A 57 10.27 0.02 5.16
CA PRO A 57 9.10 -0.62 4.55
C PRO A 57 9.05 -0.29 3.06
N ALA A 58 8.74 -1.29 2.24
CA ALA A 58 8.72 -1.16 0.78
C ALA A 58 7.65 -2.06 0.19
N ILE A 59 7.07 -1.66 -0.94
CA ILE A 59 6.06 -2.40 -1.68
C ILE A 59 6.44 -2.40 -3.16
N GLU A 60 6.45 -3.57 -3.77
CA GLU A 60 6.64 -3.75 -5.21
C GLU A 60 5.30 -4.02 -5.90
N VAL A 61 4.97 -3.17 -6.87
CA VAL A 61 3.73 -3.28 -7.65
C VAL A 61 4.00 -4.06 -8.93
N SER A 62 3.30 -5.19 -9.11
CA SER A 62 3.23 -5.84 -10.42
C SER A 62 2.26 -5.08 -11.31
N GLN A 63 2.78 -4.35 -12.30
CA GLN A 63 1.93 -3.83 -13.35
C GLN A 63 1.47 -4.99 -14.24
N ARG A 64 0.15 -5.15 -14.43
CA ARG A 64 -0.36 -5.86 -15.60
C ARG A 64 -0.09 -4.96 -16.79
N LYS A 65 0.57 -5.47 -17.85
CA LYS A 65 0.68 -4.74 -19.12
C LYS A 65 -0.72 -4.31 -19.50
N LYS A 66 -0.97 -3.00 -19.61
CA LYS A 66 -2.13 -2.55 -20.36
C LYS A 66 -1.92 -3.13 -21.76
N VAL A 67 -2.75 -4.08 -22.14
CA VAL A 67 -2.88 -4.43 -23.54
C VAL A 67 -3.32 -3.12 -24.18
N LEU A 68 -2.39 -2.47 -24.89
CA LEU A 68 -2.76 -1.46 -25.86
C LEU A 68 -3.55 -2.27 -26.88
N ASP A 69 -4.87 -2.27 -26.74
CA ASP A 69 -5.75 -2.78 -27.78
C ASP A 69 -5.45 -1.93 -29.01
N GLY A 70 -4.67 -2.52 -29.90
CA GLY A 70 -4.25 -1.92 -31.14
C GLY A 70 -5.39 -1.98 -32.13
N CYS A 71 -5.64 -0.82 -32.76
CA CYS A 71 -6.54 -0.55 -33.87
C CYS A 71 -8.03 -0.43 -33.54
#